data_AF-A0A6H1ZYN7-F1
#
_entry.id   AF-A0A6H1ZYN7-F1
#
_cell.length_a   1.000
_cell.length_b   1.000
_cell.length_c   1.000
_cell.angle_alpha   90.00
_cell.angle_beta   90.00
_cell.angle_gamma   90.00
#
_symmetry.space_group_name_H-M   'P 1'
#
loop_
_entity.id
_entity.type
_entity.pdbx_description
1 polymer ?
#
loop_
_entity_poly.entity_id
_entity_poly.type
_entity_poly.pdbx_seq_one_letter_code
_entity_poly.pdbx_strand_id
1 'polypeptide(L)'
;MAVPSYTTDLVDIDLCESGGKTWAEPTATGWTFGAAPASDDDNPFQGLLAMSKAYNATGVGGMMVNNGGAISLPTDGAFLVWFYWAAPGSLEADVDGGIRVMVGTDLNNFKSWDVGGKTSYVYGGWINYAVNTTIGEDDLVGTGLGNSQYVGAAVNNYNSIFKGNPFLCDATRYGRCEARIAGGETGNYATFSGFAAINDNVSYRWGLIQAITGGYLVKGLVTFGYGSVVDFRDSNKSLVIQNTNKVTANFNTFEVLQATSRVDLTSISITSLGTVSKGRWLTTANADINIESCVFTDMNTFTFLAQSTILNTTFRRCGIVTQGAAVFTGCKFDSASDTKALVVDTIGNVTNTIFISKGTGYAIEGFSSAGTYSLTGLIFTGYGANGTTDAAIHVLATSGIVYLGIGGGGTASPTVKSDGATIEYTVSVTLKIAVKDIDGNPMVGVRCYIDNNNESPFILDDVTDVNGEASVGYSGSPVSNATWRVRKYEYLPFQQLVNIGSENITLPVTLIDDPVY
;
A
#
# COMPACT_ATOMS: atom_id res chain seq x y z
N MET A 1 -18.79 22.98 0.56
CA MET A 1 -17.65 22.84 -0.37
C MET A 1 -18.16 23.03 -1.79
N ALA A 2 -17.29 23.27 -2.76
CA ALA A 2 -17.66 23.37 -4.18
C ALA A 2 -17.97 21.97 -4.75
N VAL A 3 -18.61 21.90 -5.92
CA VAL A 3 -18.76 20.66 -6.69
C VAL A 3 -17.39 20.00 -6.96
N PRO A 4 -17.32 18.65 -7.08
CA PRO A 4 -16.09 17.98 -7.44
C PRO A 4 -15.46 18.55 -8.71
N SER A 5 -14.17 18.81 -8.66
CA SER A 5 -13.34 19.23 -9.79
C SER A 5 -12.21 18.23 -9.99
N TYR A 6 -12.03 17.84 -11.24
CA TYR A 6 -11.04 16.84 -11.64
C TYR A 6 -10.23 17.42 -12.80
N THR A 7 -8.94 17.60 -12.57
CA THR A 7 -8.03 18.20 -13.55
C THR A 7 -6.69 17.47 -13.54
N THR A 8 -5.75 17.92 -14.36
CA THR A 8 -4.40 17.38 -14.38
C THR A 8 -3.37 18.49 -14.55
N ASP A 9 -2.09 18.15 -14.36
CA ASP A 9 -0.95 19.00 -14.65
C ASP A 9 -0.32 18.76 -16.03
N LEU A 10 -0.86 17.78 -16.77
CA LEU A 10 -0.30 17.41 -18.06
C LEU A 10 -0.34 18.59 -19.05
N VAL A 11 0.80 18.80 -19.70
CA VAL A 11 0.96 19.74 -20.80
C VAL A 11 1.03 18.95 -22.10
N ASP A 12 0.21 19.36 -23.07
CA ASP A 12 0.16 18.74 -24.38
C ASP A 12 1.42 19.10 -25.20
N ILE A 13 2.12 18.08 -25.68
CA ILE A 13 3.14 18.24 -26.72
C ILE A 13 2.42 18.30 -28.06
N ASP A 14 1.61 17.28 -28.34
CA ASP A 14 0.75 17.23 -29.51
C ASP A 14 -0.39 16.24 -29.26
N LEU A 15 -1.58 16.58 -29.77
CA LEU A 15 -2.78 15.76 -29.70
C LEU A 15 -3.09 15.05 -31.03
N CYS A 16 -2.21 15.19 -32.02
CA CYS A 16 -2.35 14.59 -33.35
C CYS A 16 -3.56 15.10 -34.16
N GLU A 17 -4.15 16.21 -33.72
CA GLU A 17 -5.30 16.86 -34.36
C GLU A 17 -4.91 17.77 -35.53
N SER A 18 -5.89 18.21 -36.31
CA SER A 18 -5.68 19.12 -37.43
C SER A 18 -5.00 20.42 -36.97
N GLY A 19 -3.89 20.78 -37.61
CA GLY A 19 -3.05 21.91 -37.19
C GLY A 19 -2.09 21.61 -36.04
N GLY A 20 -1.92 20.33 -35.68
CA GLY A 20 -0.94 19.82 -34.74
C GLY A 20 0.51 20.00 -35.19
N LYS A 21 1.45 19.44 -34.42
CA LYS A 21 2.88 19.60 -34.66
C LYS A 21 3.38 18.62 -35.72
N THR A 22 4.61 18.83 -36.17
CA THR A 22 5.23 17.96 -37.18
C THR A 22 5.78 16.70 -36.53
N TRP A 23 5.30 15.56 -37.02
CA TRP A 23 5.84 14.24 -36.74
C TRP A 23 6.78 13.80 -37.85
N ALA A 24 7.89 13.19 -37.48
CA ALA A 24 8.87 12.67 -38.42
C ALA A 24 9.47 11.35 -37.93
N GLU A 25 9.96 10.56 -38.87
CA GLU A 25 10.76 9.38 -38.57
C GLU A 25 12.16 9.78 -38.09
N PRO A 26 12.75 9.09 -37.09
CA PRO A 26 14.16 9.25 -36.76
C PRO A 26 15.04 9.06 -38.00
N THR A 27 16.07 9.88 -38.15
CA THR A 27 16.95 9.85 -39.33
C THR A 27 18.26 9.11 -39.07
N ALA A 28 18.47 8.62 -37.83
CA ALA A 28 19.68 7.89 -37.46
C ALA A 28 19.73 6.52 -38.15
N THR A 29 20.92 6.12 -38.62
CA THR A 29 21.13 4.80 -39.21
C THR A 29 20.70 3.70 -38.25
N GLY A 30 19.85 2.78 -38.73
CA GLY A 30 19.29 1.68 -37.93
C GLY A 30 17.96 2.00 -37.25
N TRP A 31 17.46 3.23 -37.39
CA TRP A 31 16.20 3.71 -36.79
C TRP A 31 15.15 4.19 -37.81
N THR A 32 15.46 4.05 -39.10
CA THR A 32 14.67 4.55 -40.24
C THR A 32 13.82 3.43 -40.88
N PHE A 33 13.35 2.47 -40.09
CA PHE A 33 12.55 1.36 -40.59
C PHE A 33 11.06 1.72 -40.59
N GLY A 34 10.41 1.52 -41.74
CA GLY A 34 9.00 1.85 -41.98
C GLY A 34 8.83 2.94 -43.05
N ALA A 35 7.66 3.58 -43.04
CA ALA A 35 7.37 4.73 -43.90
C ALA A 35 7.29 6.03 -43.09
N ALA A 36 7.17 7.16 -43.79
CA ALA A 36 6.95 8.46 -43.15
C ALA A 36 5.62 8.48 -42.37
N PRO A 37 5.56 9.15 -41.20
CA PRO A 37 4.32 9.35 -40.47
C PRO A 37 3.29 10.17 -41.25
N ALA A 38 2.02 9.83 -41.12
CA ALA A 38 0.88 10.55 -41.70
C ALA A 38 -0.28 10.60 -40.70
N SER A 39 -1.14 11.62 -40.85
CA SER A 39 -2.37 11.71 -40.06
C SER A 39 -3.36 10.61 -40.50
N ASP A 40 -4.09 10.06 -39.54
CA ASP A 40 -4.94 8.88 -39.68
C ASP A 40 -6.24 9.07 -38.89
N ASP A 41 -7.39 8.88 -39.55
CA ASP A 41 -8.73 8.97 -38.98
C ASP A 41 -9.42 7.61 -38.79
N ASP A 42 -8.76 6.50 -39.12
CA ASP A 42 -9.35 5.15 -39.04
C ASP A 42 -9.36 4.60 -37.61
N ASN A 43 -8.41 5.00 -36.76
CA ASN A 43 -8.29 4.49 -35.38
C ASN A 43 -7.74 5.52 -34.37
N PRO A 44 -8.30 6.74 -34.26
CA PRO A 44 -7.89 7.70 -33.23
C PRO A 44 -8.26 7.21 -31.82
N PHE A 45 -7.44 7.53 -30.83
CA PHE A 45 -7.73 7.23 -29.42
C PHE A 45 -8.36 8.43 -28.70
N GLN A 46 -7.77 9.60 -28.92
CA GLN A 46 -8.27 10.89 -28.48
C GLN A 46 -8.74 11.69 -29.70
N GLY A 47 -9.86 12.38 -29.55
CA GLY A 47 -10.40 13.25 -30.59
C GLY A 47 -10.69 12.51 -31.89
N LEU A 48 -10.21 13.04 -33.01
CA LEU A 48 -10.56 12.61 -34.36
C LEU A 48 -9.40 12.05 -35.18
N LEU A 49 -8.16 12.34 -34.81
CA LEU A 49 -6.99 11.98 -35.60
C LEU A 49 -5.90 11.39 -34.72
N ALA A 50 -5.16 10.43 -35.26
CA ALA A 50 -3.90 9.94 -34.72
C ALA A 50 -2.79 10.10 -35.77
N MET A 51 -1.56 9.86 -35.35
CA MET A 51 -0.43 9.74 -36.27
C MET A 51 -0.13 8.27 -36.50
N SER A 52 -0.12 7.85 -37.76
CA SER A 52 0.19 6.47 -38.13
C SER A 52 1.34 6.37 -39.13
N LYS A 53 1.98 5.19 -39.19
CA LYS A 53 2.91 4.88 -40.27
C LYS A 53 2.83 3.41 -40.68
N ALA A 54 3.09 3.15 -41.96
CA ALA A 54 3.29 1.80 -42.47
C ALA A 54 4.61 1.22 -41.92
N TYR A 55 4.63 -0.09 -41.71
CA TYR A 55 5.80 -0.80 -41.18
C TYR A 55 6.08 -2.09 -41.95
N ASN A 56 6.45 -1.93 -43.22
CA ASN A 56 6.76 -3.00 -44.16
C ASN A 56 8.23 -3.45 -44.10
N ALA A 57 8.87 -3.37 -42.93
CA ALA A 57 10.27 -3.73 -42.73
C ALA A 57 10.52 -4.45 -41.40
N THR A 58 11.66 -5.13 -41.31
CA THR A 58 12.19 -5.73 -40.07
C THR A 58 13.28 -4.81 -39.53
N GLY A 59 13.30 -4.54 -38.23
CA GLY A 59 14.24 -3.63 -37.57
C GLY A 59 13.54 -2.57 -36.72
N VAL A 60 14.33 -1.61 -36.22
CA VAL A 60 13.88 -0.58 -35.26
C VAL A 60 13.43 0.69 -35.98
N GLY A 61 12.25 1.19 -35.66
CA GLY A 61 11.69 2.33 -36.38
C GLY A 61 10.62 3.00 -35.57
N GLY A 62 10.57 4.32 -35.66
CA GLY A 62 9.67 5.11 -34.84
C GLY A 62 9.14 6.34 -35.52
N MET A 63 8.46 7.15 -34.73
CA MET A 63 8.02 8.50 -35.09
C MET A 63 8.13 9.39 -33.86
N MET A 64 8.57 10.62 -34.06
CA MET A 64 8.73 11.61 -33.00
C MET A 64 8.08 12.92 -33.41
N VAL A 65 7.42 13.57 -32.47
CA VAL A 65 6.92 14.93 -32.62
C VAL A 65 7.95 15.94 -32.13
N ASN A 66 8.13 17.01 -32.89
CA ASN A 66 8.95 18.14 -32.47
C ASN A 66 8.11 19.09 -31.61
N ASN A 67 8.45 19.25 -30.33
CA ASN A 67 7.77 20.20 -29.45
C ASN A 67 7.97 21.68 -29.85
N GLY A 68 9.01 21.98 -30.65
CA GLY A 68 9.42 23.34 -31.04
C GLY A 68 10.40 24.00 -30.06
N GLY A 69 10.65 23.38 -28.91
CA GLY A 69 11.61 23.84 -27.91
C GLY A 69 11.84 22.79 -26.81
N ALA A 70 12.86 23.02 -25.99
CA ALA A 70 13.23 22.12 -24.90
C ALA A 70 12.15 22.04 -23.81
N ILE A 71 11.94 20.83 -23.31
CA ILE A 71 11.00 20.46 -22.25
C ILE A 71 11.81 20.14 -20.99
N SER A 72 11.33 20.61 -19.84
CA SER A 72 11.83 20.22 -18.53
C SER A 72 10.76 19.43 -17.79
N LEU A 73 11.09 18.21 -17.35
CA LEU A 73 10.19 17.42 -16.52
C LEU A 73 10.24 17.91 -15.06
N PRO A 74 9.10 18.04 -14.38
CA PRO A 74 9.06 18.18 -12.94
C PRO A 74 9.74 16.99 -12.24
N THR A 75 10.08 17.16 -10.95
CA THR A 75 10.53 16.05 -10.10
C THR A 75 9.52 14.91 -10.13
N ASP A 76 9.99 13.68 -10.31
CA ASP A 76 9.15 12.49 -10.50
C ASP A 76 8.13 12.60 -11.65
N GLY A 77 8.34 13.51 -12.60
CA GLY A 77 7.51 13.64 -13.80
C GLY A 77 7.83 12.63 -14.88
N ALA A 78 7.06 12.62 -15.96
CA ALA A 78 7.29 11.75 -17.11
C ALA A 78 6.74 12.37 -18.41
N PHE A 79 7.28 11.89 -19.53
CA PHE A 79 6.62 11.94 -20.82
C PHE A 79 5.59 10.82 -20.89
N LEU A 80 4.40 11.13 -21.41
CA LEU A 80 3.32 10.18 -21.67
C LEU A 80 3.09 10.08 -23.17
N VAL A 81 3.06 8.87 -23.71
CA VAL A 81 2.80 8.61 -25.13
C VAL A 81 1.71 7.54 -25.25
N TRP A 82 0.58 7.88 -25.85
CA TRP A 82 -0.39 6.87 -26.28
C TRP A 82 0.14 6.17 -27.51
N PHE A 83 0.27 4.86 -27.41
CA PHE A 83 0.84 4.03 -28.46
C PHE A 83 -0.09 2.86 -28.76
N TYR A 84 -0.15 2.51 -30.04
CA TYR A 84 -0.84 1.32 -30.52
C TYR A 84 -0.02 0.61 -31.58
N TRP A 85 -0.02 -0.73 -31.50
CA TRP A 85 0.53 -1.60 -32.51
C TRP A 85 -0.48 -2.67 -32.94
N ALA A 86 -0.80 -2.72 -34.23
CA ALA A 86 -1.83 -3.62 -34.77
C ALA A 86 -1.43 -5.11 -34.81
N ALA A 87 -0.14 -5.42 -34.71
CA ALA A 87 0.37 -6.78 -34.87
C ALA A 87 1.29 -7.21 -33.72
N PRO A 88 0.80 -7.36 -32.47
CA PRO A 88 1.63 -7.69 -31.31
C PRO A 88 2.57 -8.88 -31.51
N GLY A 89 2.11 -9.88 -32.26
CA GLY A 89 2.87 -11.09 -32.55
C GLY A 89 4.15 -10.85 -33.35
N SER A 90 4.35 -9.66 -33.94
CA SER A 90 5.50 -9.26 -34.75
C SER A 90 6.59 -8.46 -34.01
N LEU A 91 6.28 -8.03 -32.79
CA LEU A 91 7.24 -7.31 -31.95
C LEU A 91 8.35 -8.26 -31.49
N GLU A 92 9.54 -7.72 -31.33
CA GLU A 92 10.58 -8.38 -30.54
C GLU A 92 10.15 -8.51 -29.07
N ALA A 93 10.87 -9.33 -28.31
CA ALA A 93 10.62 -9.50 -26.89
C ALA A 93 10.89 -8.20 -26.11
N ASP A 94 10.32 -8.10 -24.91
CA ASP A 94 10.48 -6.95 -24.02
C ASP A 94 11.95 -6.63 -23.70
N VAL A 95 12.79 -7.66 -23.57
CA VAL A 95 14.24 -7.52 -23.31
C VAL A 95 15.03 -6.98 -24.50
N ASP A 96 14.48 -7.08 -25.70
CA ASP A 96 15.09 -6.61 -26.96
C ASP A 96 14.45 -5.28 -27.44
N GLY A 97 13.64 -4.66 -26.57
CA GLY A 97 13.00 -3.38 -26.83
C GLY A 97 11.94 -3.42 -27.92
N GLY A 98 11.04 -4.42 -27.88
CA GLY A 98 9.95 -4.55 -28.84
C GLY A 98 9.12 -3.26 -29.00
N ILE A 99 8.85 -2.55 -27.90
CA ILE A 99 8.23 -1.22 -27.88
C ILE A 99 9.12 -0.28 -27.05
N ARG A 100 9.40 0.89 -27.60
CA ARG A 100 10.27 1.91 -27.01
C ARG A 100 9.59 3.26 -26.97
N VAL A 101 9.86 4.04 -25.94
CA VAL A 101 9.61 5.49 -25.95
C VAL A 101 10.93 6.18 -26.23
N MET A 102 10.90 7.19 -27.10
CA MET A 102 12.09 7.95 -27.52
C MET A 102 11.97 9.40 -27.07
N VAL A 103 13.07 9.96 -26.56
CA VAL A 103 13.19 11.38 -26.24
C VAL A 103 14.54 11.91 -26.75
N GLY A 104 14.52 13.00 -27.51
CA GLY A 104 15.69 13.49 -28.22
C GLY A 104 15.81 14.99 -28.34
N THR A 105 17.00 15.41 -28.74
CA THR A 105 17.30 16.80 -29.15
C THR A 105 16.85 17.03 -30.58
N ASP A 106 17.01 16.01 -31.43
CA ASP A 106 16.62 15.97 -32.82
C ASP A 106 16.40 14.52 -33.28
N LEU A 107 16.14 14.31 -34.57
CA LEU A 107 15.84 13.00 -35.17
C LEU A 107 17.07 12.07 -35.29
N ASN A 108 18.29 12.57 -35.04
CA ASN A 108 19.55 11.81 -35.06
C ASN A 108 20.17 11.63 -33.66
N ASN A 109 19.77 12.45 -32.69
CA ASN A 109 20.36 12.52 -31.35
C ASN A 109 19.28 12.35 -30.29
N PHE A 110 19.11 11.12 -29.82
CA PHE A 110 18.07 10.77 -28.87
C PHE A 110 18.46 9.59 -27.98
N LYS A 111 17.67 9.40 -26.93
CA LYS A 111 17.70 8.23 -26.05
C LYS A 111 16.38 7.48 -26.19
N SER A 112 16.40 6.17 -25.96
CA SER A 112 15.19 5.37 -25.89
C SER A 112 15.15 4.48 -24.66
N TRP A 113 13.93 4.17 -24.25
CA TRP A 113 13.65 3.29 -23.12
C TRP A 113 12.69 2.19 -23.57
N ASP A 114 13.04 0.97 -23.23
CA ASP A 114 12.26 -0.23 -23.53
C ASP A 114 11.11 -0.32 -22.53
N VAL A 115 9.88 -0.15 -23.04
CA VAL A 115 8.67 -0.04 -22.23
C VAL A 115 7.74 -1.24 -22.40
N GLY A 116 8.02 -2.11 -23.36
CA GLY A 116 7.30 -3.34 -23.56
C GLY A 116 7.78 -4.09 -24.79
N GLY A 117 7.01 -5.09 -25.20
CA GLY A 117 7.31 -5.94 -26.34
C GLY A 117 6.27 -7.03 -26.47
N LYS A 118 6.59 -8.09 -27.20
CA LYS A 118 5.66 -9.19 -27.48
C LYS A 118 5.11 -9.88 -26.23
N THR A 119 5.82 -9.88 -25.10
CA THR A 119 5.37 -10.59 -23.88
C THR A 119 4.50 -9.73 -22.98
N SER A 120 4.70 -8.40 -22.94
CA SER A 120 3.81 -7.48 -22.22
C SER A 120 2.63 -6.95 -23.05
N TYR A 121 2.73 -6.97 -24.38
CA TYR A 121 1.74 -6.39 -25.30
C TYR A 121 0.90 -7.44 -26.03
N VAL A 122 0.73 -8.64 -25.45
CA VAL A 122 0.16 -9.84 -26.12
C VAL A 122 -1.16 -9.59 -26.86
N TYR A 123 -2.06 -8.79 -26.28
CA TYR A 123 -3.41 -8.59 -26.78
C TYR A 123 -3.59 -7.33 -27.64
N GLY A 124 -2.55 -6.52 -27.80
CA GLY A 124 -2.65 -5.24 -28.50
C GLY A 124 -3.45 -4.18 -27.75
N GLY A 125 -3.87 -3.14 -28.48
CA GLY A 125 -4.70 -2.06 -27.95
C GLY A 125 -3.92 -0.82 -27.51
N TRP A 126 -4.62 0.27 -27.29
CA TRP A 126 -3.98 1.52 -26.90
C TRP A 126 -3.40 1.41 -25.48
N ILE A 127 -2.11 1.71 -25.33
CA ILE A 127 -1.44 1.79 -24.03
C ILE A 127 -0.73 3.13 -23.92
N ASN A 128 -0.87 3.77 -22.76
CA ASN A 128 -0.14 4.97 -22.43
C ASN A 128 1.14 4.61 -21.68
N TYR A 129 2.27 4.79 -22.34
CA TYR A 129 3.59 4.57 -21.73
C TYR A 129 4.10 5.83 -21.05
N ALA A 130 4.82 5.65 -19.95
CA ALA A 130 5.41 6.74 -19.18
C ALA A 130 6.93 6.55 -19.08
N VAL A 131 7.68 7.61 -19.39
CA VAL A 131 9.14 7.62 -19.26
C VAL A 131 9.63 8.88 -18.56
N ASN A 132 10.47 8.70 -17.55
CA ASN A 132 11.26 9.77 -16.95
C ASN A 132 12.71 9.69 -17.46
N THR A 133 13.20 10.79 -18.03
CA THR A 133 14.54 10.86 -18.64
C THR A 133 15.69 10.88 -17.65
N THR A 134 15.43 10.97 -16.34
CA THR A 134 16.44 10.77 -15.29
C THR A 134 16.76 9.30 -15.05
N ILE A 135 15.92 8.39 -15.54
CA ILE A 135 16.19 6.95 -15.54
C ILE A 135 17.14 6.65 -16.71
N GLY A 136 18.14 5.79 -16.47
CA GLY A 136 19.08 5.38 -17.50
C GLY A 136 18.36 4.82 -18.73
N GLU A 137 18.81 5.25 -19.91
CA GLU A 137 18.35 4.75 -21.21
C GLU A 137 18.78 3.31 -21.47
N ASP A 138 18.05 2.63 -22.34
CA ASP A 138 18.44 1.32 -22.87
C ASP A 138 19.27 1.49 -24.15
N ASP A 139 18.94 2.49 -24.98
CA ASP A 139 19.77 2.88 -26.14
C ASP A 139 20.10 4.36 -26.16
N LEU A 140 21.34 4.63 -26.58
CA LEU A 140 21.87 5.96 -26.88
C LEU A 140 22.11 6.08 -28.38
N VAL A 141 21.44 7.02 -29.03
CA VAL A 141 21.56 7.26 -30.48
C VAL A 141 22.22 8.61 -30.75
N GLY A 142 23.25 8.61 -31.60
CA GLY A 142 24.04 9.80 -31.90
C GLY A 142 24.76 10.31 -30.65
N THR A 143 24.65 11.62 -30.39
CA THR A 143 25.15 12.23 -29.14
C THR A 143 24.18 12.09 -27.97
N GLY A 144 23.02 11.49 -28.19
CA GLY A 144 21.98 11.33 -27.17
C GLY A 144 21.19 12.61 -26.86
N LEU A 145 20.71 12.67 -25.62
CA LEU A 145 19.81 13.70 -25.14
C LEU A 145 20.58 14.90 -24.55
N GLY A 146 20.67 16.00 -25.29
CA GLY A 146 21.12 17.30 -24.80
C GLY A 146 19.97 18.17 -24.29
N ASN A 147 18.84 18.16 -25.01
CA ASN A 147 17.57 18.78 -24.60
C ASN A 147 16.40 17.85 -24.95
N SER A 148 15.38 17.75 -24.11
CA SER A 148 14.15 17.02 -24.45
C SER A 148 13.25 17.85 -25.35
N GLN A 149 13.32 17.66 -26.66
CA GLN A 149 12.52 18.43 -27.64
C GLN A 149 11.67 17.54 -28.53
N TYR A 150 12.23 16.42 -28.95
CA TYR A 150 11.54 15.41 -29.74
C TYR A 150 11.07 14.29 -28.82
N VAL A 151 9.81 13.87 -28.94
CA VAL A 151 9.23 12.79 -28.13
C VAL A 151 8.40 11.89 -29.02
N GLY A 152 8.42 10.58 -28.78
CA GLY A 152 7.53 9.66 -29.48
C GLY A 152 7.80 8.21 -29.10
N ALA A 153 7.50 7.30 -30.01
CA ALA A 153 7.66 5.87 -29.80
C ALA A 153 8.38 5.22 -30.98
N ALA A 154 9.01 4.07 -30.72
CA ALA A 154 9.57 3.17 -31.72
C ALA A 154 9.17 1.73 -31.43
N VAL A 155 9.26 0.89 -32.45
CA VAL A 155 9.12 -0.55 -32.33
C VAL A 155 10.35 -1.22 -32.88
N ASN A 156 10.75 -2.33 -32.26
CA ASN A 156 11.66 -3.29 -32.86
C ASN A 156 10.84 -4.45 -33.41
N ASN A 157 10.71 -4.51 -34.73
CA ASN A 157 9.82 -5.42 -35.41
C ASN A 157 10.63 -6.57 -36.02
N TYR A 158 10.35 -7.83 -35.64
CA TYR A 158 11.14 -8.98 -36.13
C TYR A 158 10.70 -9.46 -37.52
N ASN A 159 9.44 -9.22 -37.91
CA ASN A 159 8.92 -9.58 -39.23
C ASN A 159 8.11 -8.45 -39.86
N SER A 160 8.41 -8.15 -41.13
CA SER A 160 7.70 -7.11 -41.89
C SER A 160 6.18 -7.32 -41.96
N ILE A 161 5.43 -6.22 -41.86
CA ILE A 161 3.98 -6.21 -41.93
C ILE A 161 3.53 -5.63 -43.27
N PHE A 162 2.75 -6.40 -44.03
CA PHE A 162 2.32 -6.03 -45.37
C PHE A 162 0.91 -5.42 -45.44
N LYS A 163 0.29 -5.09 -44.29
CA LYS A 163 -1.10 -4.64 -44.22
C LYS A 163 -1.24 -3.37 -43.38
N GLY A 164 -1.73 -2.30 -44.02
CA GLY A 164 -2.11 -1.04 -43.37
C GLY A 164 -0.96 -0.31 -42.68
N ASN A 165 -1.34 0.56 -41.74
CA ASN A 165 -0.43 1.32 -40.89
C ASN A 165 -0.50 0.75 -39.47
N PRO A 166 0.34 -0.24 -39.13
CA PRO A 166 0.22 -0.93 -37.85
C PRO A 166 0.73 -0.09 -36.67
N PHE A 167 1.53 0.95 -36.94
CA PHE A 167 2.09 1.84 -35.93
C PHE A 167 1.21 3.06 -35.76
N LEU A 168 0.65 3.28 -34.57
CA LEU A 168 -0.03 4.53 -34.25
C LEU A 168 0.50 5.16 -32.96
N CYS A 169 0.62 6.49 -32.98
CA CYS A 169 0.79 7.34 -31.82
C CYS A 169 -0.36 8.34 -31.74
N ASP A 170 -0.78 8.63 -30.52
CA ASP A 170 -1.74 9.66 -30.21
C ASP A 170 -1.27 10.43 -28.98
N ALA A 171 -1.89 11.58 -28.71
CA ALA A 171 -1.79 12.42 -27.53
C ALA A 171 -0.51 12.21 -26.69
N THR A 172 0.52 12.97 -27.05
CA THR A 172 1.81 13.00 -26.39
C THR A 172 1.85 14.17 -25.41
N ARG A 173 2.18 13.88 -24.15
CA ARG A 173 2.11 14.84 -23.04
C ARG A 173 3.33 14.75 -22.14
N TYR A 174 3.49 15.71 -21.26
CA TYR A 174 4.45 15.64 -20.16
C TYR A 174 3.92 16.35 -18.91
N GLY A 175 4.48 16.02 -17.75
CA GLY A 175 4.16 16.68 -16.48
C GLY A 175 4.64 15.84 -15.30
N ARG A 176 4.17 16.17 -14.10
CA ARG A 176 4.22 15.28 -12.94
C ARG A 176 3.32 14.05 -13.13
N CYS A 177 2.39 14.12 -14.08
CA CYS A 177 1.34 13.11 -14.27
C CYS A 177 0.44 13.08 -13.04
N GLU A 178 -0.03 14.26 -12.64
CA GLU A 178 -0.84 14.48 -11.45
C GLU A 178 -2.33 14.46 -11.82
N ALA A 179 -3.08 13.56 -11.19
CA ALA A 179 -4.54 13.57 -11.12
C ALA A 179 -4.97 14.46 -9.95
N ARG A 180 -5.50 15.64 -10.27
CA ARG A 180 -5.83 16.69 -9.30
C ARG A 180 -7.31 16.63 -8.95
N ILE A 181 -7.60 16.34 -7.68
CA ILE A 181 -8.97 16.21 -7.17
C ILE A 181 -9.22 17.28 -6.11
N ALA A 182 -10.31 18.04 -6.27
CA ALA A 182 -10.73 19.09 -5.34
C ALA A 182 -12.26 19.19 -5.25
N GLY A 183 -12.77 19.90 -4.23
CA GLY A 183 -14.21 20.03 -4.01
C GLY A 183 -14.85 18.72 -3.54
N GLY A 184 -16.15 18.58 -3.75
CA GLY A 184 -16.98 17.53 -3.15
C GLY A 184 -17.99 18.13 -2.21
N GLU A 185 -19.26 17.87 -2.48
CA GLU A 185 -20.37 18.39 -1.67
C GLU A 185 -21.25 17.25 -1.16
N THR A 186 -22.06 17.53 -0.15
CA THR A 186 -22.98 16.54 0.39
C THR A 186 -23.91 16.02 -0.69
N GLY A 187 -23.87 14.70 -0.94
CA GLY A 187 -24.65 14.06 -2.00
C GLY A 187 -23.94 14.00 -3.37
N ASN A 188 -22.78 14.65 -3.51
CA ASN A 188 -21.94 14.62 -4.71
C ASN A 188 -20.46 14.75 -4.32
N TYR A 189 -19.95 13.71 -3.66
CA TYR A 189 -18.54 13.63 -3.24
C TYR A 189 -17.61 13.47 -4.44
N ALA A 190 -16.34 13.85 -4.25
CA ALA A 190 -15.31 13.46 -5.20
C ALA A 190 -15.08 11.94 -5.14
N THR A 191 -14.93 11.28 -6.29
CA THR A 191 -14.79 9.82 -6.39
C THR A 191 -13.78 9.42 -7.48
N PHE A 192 -13.28 8.18 -7.44
CA PHE A 192 -12.45 7.66 -8.53
C PHE A 192 -13.24 7.57 -9.84
N SER A 193 -14.53 7.20 -9.75
CA SER A 193 -15.42 7.16 -10.91
C SER A 193 -15.60 8.54 -11.56
N GLY A 194 -15.67 9.60 -10.74
CA GLY A 194 -15.79 10.97 -11.23
C GLY A 194 -14.55 11.41 -12.00
N PHE A 195 -13.35 11.10 -11.50
CA PHE A 195 -12.12 11.38 -12.24
C PHE A 195 -12.04 10.54 -13.52
N ALA A 196 -12.32 9.23 -13.43
CA ALA A 196 -12.26 8.33 -14.57
C ALA A 196 -13.19 8.75 -15.71
N ALA A 197 -14.39 9.25 -15.41
CA ALA A 197 -15.34 9.74 -16.42
C ALA A 197 -14.77 10.89 -17.26
N ILE A 198 -13.97 11.78 -16.66
CA ILE A 198 -13.29 12.87 -17.37
C ILE A 198 -12.04 12.34 -18.06
N ASN A 199 -11.21 11.56 -17.36
CA ASN A 199 -10.01 10.94 -17.92
C ASN A 199 -10.31 10.15 -19.20
N ASP A 200 -11.41 9.40 -19.22
CA ASP A 200 -11.79 8.52 -20.33
C ASP A 200 -12.68 9.21 -21.36
N ASN A 201 -12.98 10.50 -21.20
CA ASN A 201 -13.63 11.25 -22.26
C ASN A 201 -12.71 11.29 -23.48
N VAL A 202 -13.29 11.11 -24.67
CA VAL A 202 -12.57 11.14 -25.96
C VAL A 202 -11.80 12.44 -26.18
N SER A 203 -12.19 13.54 -25.52
CA SER A 203 -11.50 14.84 -25.62
C SER A 203 -10.24 14.92 -24.76
N TYR A 204 -10.06 14.03 -23.77
CA TYR A 204 -9.04 14.17 -22.73
C TYR A 204 -8.05 13.01 -22.70
N ARG A 205 -8.53 11.77 -22.57
CA ARG A 205 -7.70 10.54 -22.59
C ARG A 205 -6.37 10.67 -21.83
N TRP A 206 -6.38 11.18 -20.59
CA TRP A 206 -5.13 11.54 -19.91
C TRP A 206 -4.25 10.34 -19.53
N GLY A 207 -4.85 9.17 -19.30
CA GLY A 207 -4.12 7.96 -18.93
C GLY A 207 -3.65 7.91 -17.47
N LEU A 208 -4.34 8.61 -16.56
CA LEU A 208 -3.96 8.71 -15.14
C LEU A 208 -4.81 7.82 -14.23
N ILE A 209 -6.14 7.99 -14.25
CA ILE A 209 -7.08 7.09 -13.55
C ILE A 209 -8.12 6.65 -14.57
N GLN A 210 -7.95 5.45 -15.10
CA GLN A 210 -8.75 4.93 -16.21
C GLN A 210 -9.72 3.87 -15.71
N ALA A 211 -10.96 3.88 -16.19
CA ALA A 211 -11.85 2.76 -15.98
C ALA A 211 -11.37 1.54 -16.77
N ILE A 212 -11.30 0.39 -16.10
CA ILE A 212 -11.05 -0.91 -16.72
C ILE A 212 -12.13 -1.89 -16.27
N THR A 213 -12.24 -3.04 -16.94
CA THR A 213 -13.16 -4.09 -16.51
C THR A 213 -12.86 -4.51 -15.07
N GLY A 214 -13.83 -4.28 -14.17
CA GLY A 214 -13.72 -4.66 -12.75
C GLY A 214 -13.05 -3.64 -11.82
N GLY A 215 -12.62 -2.46 -12.32
CA GLY A 215 -11.97 -1.47 -11.46
C GLY A 215 -11.36 -0.29 -12.21
N TYR A 216 -10.23 0.19 -11.71
CA TYR A 216 -9.49 1.29 -12.29
C TYR A 216 -8.01 0.95 -12.46
N LEU A 217 -7.41 1.45 -13.54
CA LEU A 217 -5.96 1.47 -13.73
C LEU A 217 -5.44 2.86 -13.34
N VAL A 218 -4.48 2.92 -12.41
CA VAL A 218 -3.93 4.17 -11.88
C VAL A 218 -2.46 4.30 -12.25
N LYS A 219 -2.06 5.52 -12.60
CA LYS A 219 -0.68 5.88 -12.89
C LYS A 219 -0.41 7.34 -12.50
N GLY A 220 0.80 7.60 -12.01
CA GLY A 220 1.25 8.93 -11.62
C GLY A 220 0.82 9.33 -10.20
N LEU A 221 0.78 10.62 -9.93
CA LEU A 221 0.40 11.18 -8.64
C LEU A 221 -1.11 11.38 -8.57
N VAL A 222 -1.78 10.88 -7.54
CA VAL A 222 -3.17 11.19 -7.23
C VAL A 222 -3.21 12.13 -6.03
N THR A 223 -3.65 13.37 -6.26
CA THR A 223 -3.67 14.41 -5.23
C THR A 223 -5.10 14.69 -4.76
N PHE A 224 -5.35 14.44 -3.48
CA PHE A 224 -6.57 14.78 -2.76
C PHE A 224 -6.42 16.18 -2.14
N GLY A 225 -7.23 17.13 -2.62
CA GLY A 225 -7.22 18.52 -2.15
C GLY A 225 -6.24 19.40 -2.93
N TYR A 226 -6.25 19.33 -4.26
CA TYR A 226 -5.37 20.19 -5.07
C TYR A 226 -5.89 21.64 -5.14
N GLY A 227 -5.07 22.61 -4.74
CA GLY A 227 -5.40 24.06 -4.77
C GLY A 227 -6.51 24.51 -3.80
N SER A 228 -7.36 23.58 -3.35
CA SER A 228 -8.45 23.78 -2.40
C SER A 228 -8.81 22.46 -1.72
N VAL A 229 -9.61 22.50 -0.66
CA VAL A 229 -10.04 21.31 0.09
C VAL A 229 -10.84 20.32 -0.76
N VAL A 230 -10.83 19.04 -0.37
CA VAL A 230 -11.64 17.99 -0.97
C VAL A 230 -12.51 17.28 0.08
N ASP A 231 -13.74 16.90 -0.30
CA ASP A 231 -14.53 15.84 0.36
C ASP A 231 -14.56 14.63 -0.59
N PHE A 232 -13.57 13.75 -0.43
CA PHE A 232 -13.43 12.55 -1.24
C PHE A 232 -13.99 11.36 -0.47
N ARG A 233 -14.99 10.66 -1.03
CA ARG A 233 -15.55 9.47 -0.42
C ARG A 233 -15.84 8.43 -1.47
N ASP A 234 -15.19 7.28 -1.39
CA ASP A 234 -15.45 6.18 -2.32
C ASP A 234 -15.43 4.84 -1.60
N SER A 235 -16.13 3.86 -2.19
CA SER A 235 -16.21 2.53 -1.61
C SER A 235 -16.30 1.41 -2.64
N ASN A 236 -15.85 0.21 -2.23
CA ASN A 236 -15.98 -1.03 -3.00
C ASN A 236 -15.36 -0.93 -4.41
N LYS A 237 -14.20 -0.29 -4.53
CA LYS A 237 -13.45 -0.16 -5.79
C LYS A 237 -12.16 -0.96 -5.73
N SER A 238 -11.77 -1.49 -6.88
CA SER A 238 -10.45 -2.07 -7.10
C SER A 238 -9.62 -1.15 -7.98
N LEU A 239 -8.39 -0.88 -7.57
CA LEU A 239 -7.43 -0.08 -8.29
C LEU A 239 -6.17 -0.90 -8.50
N VAL A 240 -5.67 -0.92 -9.74
CA VAL A 240 -4.40 -1.54 -10.10
C VAL A 240 -3.44 -0.42 -10.49
N ILE A 241 -2.28 -0.38 -9.86
CA ILE A 241 -1.22 0.56 -10.25
C ILE A 241 -0.53 -0.01 -11.49
N GLN A 242 -0.53 0.77 -12.57
CA GLN A 242 0.06 0.36 -13.84
C GLN A 242 1.57 0.12 -13.66
N ASN A 243 2.04 -1.02 -14.17
CA ASN A 243 3.47 -1.28 -14.18
C ASN A 243 4.17 -0.30 -15.13
N THR A 244 4.96 0.60 -14.56
CA THR A 244 5.70 1.65 -15.27
C THR A 244 7.18 1.44 -14.99
N ASN A 245 7.87 0.76 -15.92
CA ASN A 245 9.23 0.26 -15.69
C ASN A 245 10.31 1.35 -15.81
N LYS A 246 9.99 2.48 -16.45
CA LYS A 246 10.96 3.51 -16.87
C LYS A 246 10.67 4.88 -16.26
N VAL A 247 10.24 4.87 -15.00
CA VAL A 247 9.94 6.07 -14.19
C VAL A 247 10.68 6.00 -12.85
N THR A 248 10.66 7.08 -12.08
CA THR A 248 11.25 7.09 -10.74
C THR A 248 10.40 6.28 -9.74
N ALA A 249 11.02 5.83 -8.65
CA ALA A 249 10.32 5.03 -7.63
C ALA A 249 9.10 5.75 -7.02
N ASN A 250 9.12 7.08 -6.97
CA ASN A 250 8.06 7.91 -6.39
C ASN A 250 6.99 8.37 -7.39
N PHE A 251 7.10 7.97 -8.66
CA PHE A 251 6.18 8.37 -9.72
C PHE A 251 4.71 8.12 -9.35
N ASN A 252 4.39 6.88 -8.95
CA ASN A 252 3.07 6.50 -8.43
C ASN A 252 2.96 6.88 -6.94
N THR A 253 2.06 7.80 -6.62
CA THR A 253 1.83 8.28 -5.24
C THR A 253 0.36 8.64 -5.06
N PHE A 254 -0.22 8.35 -3.90
CA PHE A 254 -1.47 8.93 -3.42
C PHE A 254 -1.15 9.93 -2.34
N GLU A 255 -1.57 11.18 -2.49
CA GLU A 255 -1.21 12.28 -1.59
C GLU A 255 -2.43 13.04 -1.09
N VAL A 256 -2.50 13.28 0.22
CA VAL A 256 -3.48 14.19 0.84
C VAL A 256 -2.78 15.49 1.22
N LEU A 257 -3.15 16.59 0.54
CA LEU A 257 -2.36 17.83 0.53
C LEU A 257 -2.92 18.96 1.41
N GLN A 258 -4.18 18.89 1.85
CA GLN A 258 -4.85 19.96 2.60
C GLN A 258 -5.38 19.47 3.94
N ALA A 259 -5.02 20.15 5.04
CA ALA A 259 -5.34 19.73 6.40
C ALA A 259 -6.83 19.77 6.76
N THR A 260 -7.64 20.48 5.99
CA THR A 260 -9.10 20.59 6.18
C THR A 260 -9.89 19.76 5.16
N SER A 261 -9.21 18.96 4.35
CA SER A 261 -9.87 17.95 3.51
C SER A 261 -10.41 16.80 4.35
N ARG A 262 -11.35 16.07 3.76
CA ARG A 262 -11.83 14.78 4.24
C ARG A 262 -11.64 13.73 3.15
N VAL A 263 -11.07 12.58 3.52
CA VAL A 263 -10.84 11.46 2.61
C VAL A 263 -11.31 10.18 3.28
N ASP A 264 -12.47 9.66 2.83
CA ASP A 264 -13.06 8.41 3.32
C ASP A 264 -12.91 7.31 2.24
N LEU A 265 -12.18 6.25 2.56
CA LEU A 265 -12.01 5.06 1.73
C LEU A 265 -12.57 3.86 2.47
N THR A 266 -13.59 3.20 1.92
CA THR A 266 -14.19 2.01 2.53
C THR A 266 -14.16 0.82 1.59
N SER A 267 -13.58 -0.31 2.01
CA SER A 267 -13.50 -1.53 1.19
C SER A 267 -12.84 -1.31 -0.18
N ILE A 268 -11.86 -0.41 -0.23
CA ILE A 268 -11.04 -0.16 -1.43
C ILE A 268 -9.87 -1.14 -1.45
N SER A 269 -9.61 -1.77 -2.59
CA SER A 269 -8.40 -2.58 -2.81
C SER A 269 -7.45 -1.88 -3.79
N ILE A 270 -6.21 -1.63 -3.39
CA ILE A 270 -5.16 -1.10 -4.28
C ILE A 270 -4.03 -2.12 -4.37
N THR A 271 -3.71 -2.54 -5.60
CA THR A 271 -2.67 -3.53 -5.88
C THR A 271 -1.64 -2.99 -6.87
N SER A 272 -0.36 -3.23 -6.60
CA SER A 272 0.71 -3.01 -7.59
C SER A 272 1.29 -4.33 -8.06
N LEU A 273 1.42 -4.48 -9.38
CA LEU A 273 2.11 -5.63 -10.00
C LEU A 273 3.52 -5.26 -10.50
N GLY A 274 3.84 -3.97 -10.54
CA GLY A 274 5.17 -3.48 -10.94
C GLY A 274 6.19 -3.56 -9.80
N THR A 275 7.47 -3.41 -10.15
CA THR A 275 8.59 -3.45 -9.19
C THR A 275 9.27 -2.10 -8.99
N VAL A 276 9.14 -1.16 -9.93
CA VAL A 276 9.85 0.12 -9.92
C VAL A 276 9.13 1.18 -9.09
N SER A 277 7.93 1.59 -9.51
CA SER A 277 7.09 2.53 -8.76
C SER A 277 5.83 1.84 -8.26
N LYS A 278 5.97 1.14 -7.13
CA LYS A 278 4.92 0.29 -6.56
C LYS A 278 3.72 1.06 -5.97
N GLY A 279 3.74 2.40 -6.01
CA GLY A 279 2.78 3.24 -5.32
C GLY A 279 3.15 3.48 -3.86
N ARG A 280 2.92 4.69 -3.36
CA ARG A 280 3.03 5.03 -1.93
C ARG A 280 1.85 5.88 -1.48
N TRP A 281 1.54 5.87 -0.19
CA TRP A 281 0.59 6.79 0.43
C TRP A 281 1.33 7.86 1.21
N LEU A 282 0.99 9.12 0.98
CA LEU A 282 1.60 10.27 1.64
C LEU A 282 0.54 11.21 2.20
N THR A 283 0.53 11.36 3.53
CA THR A 283 -0.28 12.36 4.21
C THR A 283 0.59 13.58 4.49
N THR A 284 0.64 14.52 3.56
CA THR A 284 1.46 15.73 3.67
C THR A 284 0.84 16.74 4.63
N ALA A 285 -0.49 16.83 4.65
CA ALA A 285 -1.23 17.68 5.58
C ALA A 285 -2.13 16.83 6.48
N ASN A 286 -2.25 17.23 7.75
CA ASN A 286 -2.96 16.46 8.78
C ASN A 286 -4.48 16.56 8.61
N ALA A 287 -5.04 15.93 7.57
CA ALA A 287 -6.45 15.91 7.19
C ALA A 287 -7.27 14.83 7.94
N ASP A 288 -8.60 14.93 7.90
CA ASP A 288 -9.52 13.88 8.37
C ASP A 288 -9.53 12.74 7.34
N ILE A 289 -8.75 11.68 7.62
CA ILE A 289 -8.58 10.53 6.72
C ILE A 289 -9.16 9.30 7.40
N ASN A 290 -10.16 8.67 6.78
CA ASN A 290 -10.78 7.45 7.28
C ASN A 290 -10.57 6.32 6.26
N ILE A 291 -9.75 5.32 6.61
CA ILE A 291 -9.48 4.15 5.77
C ILE A 291 -10.04 2.92 6.48
N GLU A 292 -11.11 2.35 5.96
CA GLU A 292 -11.84 1.26 6.60
C GLU A 292 -11.96 0.03 5.70
N SER A 293 -11.62 -1.15 6.23
CA SER A 293 -11.74 -2.43 5.54
C SER A 293 -11.02 -2.48 4.18
N CYS A 294 -9.99 -1.65 4.00
CA CYS A 294 -9.22 -1.58 2.78
C CYS A 294 -8.18 -2.69 2.69
N VAL A 295 -7.71 -2.95 1.47
CA VAL A 295 -6.60 -3.89 1.22
C VAL A 295 -5.58 -3.22 0.31
N PHE A 296 -4.38 -3.01 0.83
CA PHE A 296 -3.23 -2.58 0.06
C PHE A 296 -2.32 -3.78 -0.17
N THR A 297 -1.98 -4.07 -1.43
CA THR A 297 -1.15 -5.22 -1.79
C THR A 297 0.03 -4.78 -2.64
N ASP A 298 1.23 -5.17 -2.20
CA ASP A 298 2.49 -4.90 -2.90
C ASP A 298 2.74 -3.41 -3.17
N MET A 299 2.20 -2.51 -2.36
CA MET A 299 2.58 -1.08 -2.39
C MET A 299 3.93 -0.85 -1.70
N ASN A 300 4.54 0.31 -1.91
CA ASN A 300 5.76 0.71 -1.23
C ASN A 300 5.44 1.26 0.17
N THR A 301 5.66 2.55 0.41
CA THR A 301 5.59 3.15 1.74
C THR A 301 4.25 3.81 2.03
N PHE A 302 3.94 3.97 3.32
CA PHE A 302 2.79 4.74 3.80
C PHE A 302 3.26 5.72 4.88
N THR A 303 2.78 6.95 4.80
CA THR A 303 2.98 7.96 5.85
C THR A 303 1.65 8.57 6.22
N PHE A 304 1.27 8.42 7.48
CA PHE A 304 0.07 9.00 8.06
C PHE A 304 0.41 10.14 9.03
N LEU A 305 -0.61 10.88 9.45
CA LEU A 305 -0.54 11.91 10.48
C LEU A 305 -1.72 11.73 11.45
N ALA A 306 -1.69 12.46 12.58
CA ALA A 306 -2.52 12.20 13.75
C ALA A 306 -4.05 12.21 13.53
N GLN A 307 -4.56 12.88 12.48
CA GLN A 307 -5.99 12.90 12.13
C GLN A 307 -6.41 11.74 11.19
N SER A 308 -5.51 10.81 10.91
CA SER A 308 -5.85 9.59 10.16
C SER A 308 -6.37 8.50 11.09
N THR A 309 -7.47 7.85 10.69
CA THR A 309 -8.06 6.68 11.33
C THR A 309 -8.10 5.51 10.34
N ILE A 310 -7.40 4.43 10.68
CA ILE A 310 -7.24 3.24 9.85
C ILE A 310 -7.87 2.05 10.59
N LEU A 311 -8.95 1.51 10.05
CA LEU A 311 -9.76 0.46 10.66
C LEU A 311 -9.79 -0.78 9.77
N ASN A 312 -9.65 -1.96 10.36
CA ASN A 312 -9.87 -3.26 9.70
C ASN A 312 -9.12 -3.44 8.36
N THR A 313 -7.99 -2.74 8.20
CA THR A 313 -7.30 -2.61 6.91
C THR A 313 -6.11 -3.56 6.85
N THR A 314 -5.92 -4.19 5.69
CA THR A 314 -4.81 -5.11 5.45
C THR A 314 -3.72 -4.47 4.58
N PHE A 315 -2.49 -4.43 5.09
CA PHE A 315 -1.27 -4.10 4.38
C PHE A 315 -0.53 -5.40 4.06
N ARG A 316 -0.64 -5.89 2.83
CA ARG A 316 -0.05 -7.18 2.40
C ARG A 316 1.15 -6.93 1.52
N ARG A 317 2.32 -7.41 1.96
CA ARG A 317 3.60 -7.26 1.25
C ARG A 317 3.92 -5.80 0.89
N CYS A 318 3.38 -4.89 1.69
CA CYS A 318 3.69 -3.47 1.59
C CYS A 318 5.05 -3.18 2.22
N GLY A 319 5.68 -2.08 1.82
CA GLY A 319 6.82 -1.53 2.52
C GLY A 319 6.46 -0.99 3.90
N ILE A 320 7.29 -0.08 4.41
CA ILE A 320 7.12 0.51 5.73
C ILE A 320 5.85 1.38 5.82
N VAL A 321 5.13 1.25 6.94
CA VAL A 321 4.07 2.17 7.33
C VAL A 321 4.57 3.04 8.49
N THR A 322 4.46 4.36 8.34
CA THR A 322 4.79 5.33 9.39
C THR A 322 3.49 5.86 10.00
N GLN A 323 3.33 5.66 11.31
CA GLN A 323 2.08 5.95 12.01
C GLN A 323 1.75 7.45 12.04
N GLY A 324 2.71 8.32 12.39
CA GLY A 324 2.44 9.75 12.57
C GLY A 324 1.38 10.05 13.62
N ALA A 325 1.32 9.23 14.68
CA ALA A 325 0.26 9.21 15.70
C ALA A 325 -1.18 8.90 15.20
N ALA A 326 -1.36 8.45 13.96
CA ALA A 326 -2.65 7.95 13.47
C ALA A 326 -3.18 6.75 14.27
N VAL A 327 -4.50 6.55 14.24
CA VAL A 327 -5.18 5.42 14.90
C VAL A 327 -5.21 4.22 13.97
N PHE A 328 -4.77 3.06 14.45
CA PHE A 328 -4.83 1.77 13.79
C PHE A 328 -5.58 0.77 14.67
N THR A 329 -6.74 0.30 14.22
CA THR A 329 -7.55 -0.67 14.97
C THR A 329 -7.98 -1.81 14.06
N GLY A 330 -7.84 -3.06 14.51
CA GLY A 330 -8.27 -4.22 13.71
C GLY A 330 -7.44 -4.48 12.45
N CYS A 331 -6.29 -3.82 12.32
CA CYS A 331 -5.49 -3.87 11.09
C CYS A 331 -4.68 -5.16 10.98
N LYS A 332 -4.23 -5.47 9.77
CA LYS A 332 -3.36 -6.61 9.50
C LYS A 332 -2.16 -6.19 8.67
N PHE A 333 -0.96 -6.43 9.19
CA PHE A 333 0.30 -6.30 8.47
C PHE A 333 0.79 -7.70 8.11
N ASP A 334 0.76 -8.04 6.82
CA ASP A 334 1.00 -9.38 6.33
C ASP A 334 2.25 -9.38 5.44
N SER A 335 3.33 -9.99 5.93
CA SER A 335 4.55 -10.23 5.17
C SER A 335 5.19 -8.95 4.63
N ALA A 336 5.30 -7.90 5.46
CA ALA A 336 5.86 -6.59 5.07
C ALA A 336 7.20 -6.72 4.31
N SER A 337 7.36 -5.97 3.21
CA SER A 337 8.53 -6.10 2.32
C SER A 337 9.77 -5.37 2.83
N ASP A 338 9.63 -4.41 3.75
CA ASP A 338 10.75 -3.68 4.36
C ASP A 338 11.33 -4.43 5.60
N THR A 339 12.27 -3.80 6.28
CA THR A 339 12.89 -4.22 7.56
C THR A 339 11.96 -4.08 8.76
N LYS A 340 10.80 -3.44 8.58
CA LYS A 340 9.80 -3.17 9.61
C LYS A 340 8.44 -2.94 8.98
N ALA A 341 7.38 -3.43 9.60
CA ALA A 341 6.02 -3.24 9.09
C ALA A 341 5.46 -1.87 9.51
N LEU A 342 5.61 -1.49 10.78
CA LEU A 342 5.06 -0.25 11.33
C LEU A 342 6.11 0.50 12.18
N VAL A 343 6.30 1.79 11.91
CA VAL A 343 6.99 2.73 12.81
C VAL A 343 5.95 3.43 13.67
N VAL A 344 6.09 3.32 14.99
CA VAL A 344 5.10 3.78 15.96
C VAL A 344 5.62 4.98 16.73
N ASP A 345 4.80 6.04 16.74
CA ASP A 345 4.99 7.22 17.60
C ASP A 345 4.17 7.11 18.89
N THR A 346 2.97 6.54 18.80
CA THR A 346 2.02 6.41 19.92
C THR A 346 1.37 5.04 19.89
N ILE A 347 1.95 4.09 20.62
CA ILE A 347 1.49 2.69 20.64
C ILE A 347 0.05 2.52 21.12
N GLY A 348 -0.45 3.41 21.99
CA GLY A 348 -1.83 3.38 22.46
C GLY A 348 -2.87 3.58 21.35
N ASN A 349 -2.44 4.16 20.21
CA ASN A 349 -3.28 4.32 19.02
C ASN A 349 -3.23 3.10 18.09
N VAL A 350 -2.50 2.02 18.45
CA VAL A 350 -2.45 0.77 17.70
C VAL A 350 -3.06 -0.34 18.54
N THR A 351 -4.23 -0.85 18.14
CA THR A 351 -4.96 -1.86 18.90
C THR A 351 -5.50 -2.97 18.00
N ASN A 352 -5.69 -4.16 18.57
CA ASN A 352 -6.34 -5.30 17.89
C ASN A 352 -5.71 -5.61 16.51
N THR A 353 -4.40 -5.40 16.38
CA THR A 353 -3.69 -5.44 15.11
C THR A 353 -2.84 -6.69 15.01
N ILE A 354 -2.87 -7.35 13.86
CA ILE A 354 -2.16 -8.59 13.59
C ILE A 354 -0.94 -8.33 12.72
N PHE A 355 0.21 -8.86 13.13
CA PHE A 355 1.46 -8.80 12.39
C PHE A 355 1.93 -10.22 12.05
N ILE A 356 2.12 -10.49 10.76
CA ILE A 356 2.61 -11.77 10.25
C ILE A 356 3.94 -11.53 9.54
N SER A 357 5.00 -12.14 10.05
CA SER A 357 6.34 -12.02 9.48
C SER A 357 6.50 -12.81 8.19
N LYS A 358 7.38 -12.30 7.31
CA LYS A 358 7.92 -13.05 6.16
C LYS A 358 9.22 -13.81 6.50
N GLY A 359 9.63 -13.82 7.76
CA GLY A 359 10.89 -14.38 8.25
C GLY A 359 12.06 -13.39 8.32
N THR A 360 11.86 -12.11 8.03
CA THR A 360 12.85 -11.05 8.26
C THR A 360 12.18 -9.73 8.69
N GLY A 361 12.93 -8.89 9.41
CA GLY A 361 12.47 -7.58 9.86
C GLY A 361 11.53 -7.63 11.08
N TYR A 362 11.18 -6.44 11.58
CA TYR A 362 10.36 -6.27 12.77
C TYR A 362 8.87 -6.07 12.44
N ALA A 363 7.99 -6.37 13.38
CA ALA A 363 6.58 -5.95 13.28
C ALA A 363 6.46 -4.46 13.54
N ILE A 364 7.05 -4.01 14.64
CA ILE A 364 6.98 -2.64 15.14
C ILE A 364 8.38 -2.15 15.47
N GLU A 365 8.70 -0.92 15.08
CA GLU A 365 9.86 -0.17 15.55
C GLU A 365 9.41 1.13 16.23
N GLY A 366 9.98 1.44 17.40
CA GLY A 366 9.63 2.64 18.16
C GLY A 366 10.21 2.65 19.57
N PHE A 367 9.48 3.24 20.53
CA PHE A 367 9.83 3.21 21.95
C PHE A 367 11.21 3.84 22.24
N SER A 368 11.43 5.07 21.78
CA SER A 368 12.72 5.77 21.88
C SER A 368 13.12 6.22 23.28
N SER A 369 12.29 5.99 24.29
CA SER A 369 12.54 6.36 25.69
C SER A 369 12.12 5.26 26.65
N ALA A 370 12.78 5.16 27.79
CA ALA A 370 12.30 4.36 28.92
C ALA A 370 10.91 4.85 29.37
N GLY A 371 10.04 3.94 29.79
CA GLY A 371 8.66 4.25 30.12
C GLY A 371 7.73 3.04 30.05
N THR A 372 6.44 3.29 30.20
CA THR A 372 5.41 2.26 30.14
C THR A 372 4.56 2.43 28.89
N TYR A 373 4.35 1.33 28.19
CA TYR A 373 3.72 1.28 26.88
C TYR A 373 2.67 0.17 26.86
N SER A 374 1.42 0.50 26.54
CA SER A 374 0.32 -0.48 26.50
C SER A 374 0.14 -1.05 25.09
N LEU A 375 0.25 -2.36 24.97
CA LEU A 375 0.04 -3.15 23.76
C LEU A 375 -1.29 -3.90 23.90
N THR A 376 -2.34 -3.39 23.27
CA THR A 376 -3.70 -3.95 23.41
C THR A 376 -4.10 -4.75 22.18
N GLY A 377 -4.29 -6.06 22.33
CA GLY A 377 -4.75 -6.95 21.26
C GLY A 377 -3.77 -7.10 20.10
N LEU A 378 -2.46 -6.86 20.34
CA LEU A 378 -1.44 -6.99 19.30
C LEU A 378 -0.98 -8.44 19.17
N ILE A 379 -1.13 -9.03 17.99
CA ILE A 379 -0.78 -10.43 17.72
C ILE A 379 0.44 -10.46 16.79
N PHE A 380 1.48 -11.19 17.18
CA PHE A 380 2.70 -11.37 16.40
C PHE A 380 2.92 -12.84 16.04
N THR A 381 3.08 -13.14 14.75
CA THR A 381 3.26 -14.52 14.25
C THR A 381 4.47 -14.60 13.31
N GLY A 382 5.32 -15.62 13.52
CA GLY A 382 6.44 -15.95 12.63
C GLY A 382 7.70 -15.10 12.81
N TYR A 383 7.80 -14.31 13.87
CA TYR A 383 9.00 -13.53 14.20
C TYR A 383 10.09 -14.37 14.88
N GLY A 384 11.34 -13.93 14.75
CA GLY A 384 12.53 -14.55 15.32
C GLY A 384 12.66 -14.37 16.84
N ALA A 385 13.80 -14.79 17.38
CA ALA A 385 14.07 -14.78 18.82
C ALA A 385 14.41 -13.38 19.37
N ASN A 386 14.54 -13.26 20.70
CA ASN A 386 15.00 -12.01 21.31
C ASN A 386 16.40 -11.61 20.81
N GLY A 387 16.60 -10.31 20.59
CA GLY A 387 17.88 -9.72 20.18
C GLY A 387 18.22 -9.88 18.68
N THR A 388 17.47 -10.67 17.92
CA THR A 388 17.71 -10.85 16.48
C THR A 388 17.15 -9.69 15.66
N THR A 389 17.55 -9.58 14.39
CA THR A 389 17.10 -8.54 13.46
C THR A 389 15.71 -8.79 12.87
N ASP A 390 15.05 -9.84 13.33
CA ASP A 390 13.72 -10.31 12.93
C ASP A 390 12.82 -10.57 14.14
N ALA A 391 13.16 -10.04 15.32
CA ALA A 391 12.30 -10.03 16.50
C ALA A 391 10.97 -9.30 16.21
N ALA A 392 9.92 -9.54 17.00
CA ALA A 392 8.63 -8.88 16.78
C ALA A 392 8.71 -7.36 16.98
N ILE A 393 9.39 -6.91 18.03
CA ILE A 393 9.44 -5.49 18.39
C ILE A 393 10.89 -5.01 18.46
N HIS A 394 11.16 -3.84 17.87
CA HIS A 394 12.42 -3.13 18.02
C HIS A 394 12.24 -1.89 18.91
N VAL A 395 12.93 -1.90 20.06
CA VAL A 395 12.93 -0.84 21.07
C VAL A 395 14.18 0.01 20.90
N LEU A 396 13.99 1.28 20.55
CA LEU A 396 15.07 2.24 20.27
C LEU A 396 15.66 2.89 21.53
N ALA A 397 15.04 2.69 22.71
CA ALA A 397 15.59 3.19 23.96
C ALA A 397 16.95 2.55 24.26
N THR A 398 17.96 3.39 24.46
CA THR A 398 19.36 2.96 24.70
C THR A 398 19.70 2.73 26.17
N SER A 399 18.82 3.09 27.10
CA SER A 399 19.01 2.91 28.54
C SER A 399 17.67 2.94 29.30
N GLY A 400 17.69 2.59 30.58
CA GLY A 400 16.50 2.56 31.45
C GLY A 400 15.68 1.28 31.32
N ILE A 401 14.44 1.31 31.83
CA ILE A 401 13.49 0.19 31.77
C ILE A 401 12.31 0.58 30.88
N VAL A 402 11.98 -0.30 29.93
CA VAL A 402 10.79 -0.21 29.08
C VAL A 402 9.82 -1.28 29.52
N TYR A 403 8.67 -0.85 30.04
CA TYR A 403 7.57 -1.72 30.43
C TYR A 403 6.61 -1.89 29.25
N LEU A 404 6.49 -3.11 28.74
CA LEU A 404 5.53 -3.49 27.70
C LEU A 404 4.31 -4.13 28.37
N GLY A 405 3.24 -3.35 28.51
CA GLY A 405 1.96 -3.75 29.09
C GLY A 405 1.07 -4.46 28.08
N ILE A 406 1.04 -5.78 28.10
CA ILE A 406 0.25 -6.61 27.19
C ILE A 406 -1.18 -6.78 27.73
N GLY A 407 -2.18 -6.52 26.90
CA GLY A 407 -3.59 -6.74 27.24
C GLY A 407 -4.45 -7.10 26.03
N GLY A 408 -5.75 -7.29 26.26
CA GLY A 408 -6.74 -7.46 25.20
C GLY A 408 -6.54 -8.70 24.31
N GLY A 409 -5.92 -9.77 24.82
CA GLY A 409 -5.65 -10.99 24.05
C GLY A 409 -4.50 -10.90 23.05
N GLY A 410 -3.60 -9.93 23.20
CA GLY A 410 -2.37 -9.86 22.41
C GLY A 410 -1.37 -10.98 22.75
N THR A 411 -0.29 -11.11 21.99
CA THR A 411 0.79 -12.07 22.28
C THR A 411 1.40 -11.77 23.65
N ALA A 412 1.31 -12.72 24.60
CA ALA A 412 1.69 -12.50 26.01
C ALA A 412 3.19 -12.18 26.23
N SER A 413 4.06 -12.67 25.34
CA SER A 413 5.51 -12.44 25.38
C SER A 413 6.06 -12.27 23.96
N PRO A 414 5.89 -11.09 23.33
CA PRO A 414 6.46 -10.85 22.00
C PRO A 414 7.98 -10.89 22.08
N THR A 415 8.66 -11.23 20.98
CA THR A 415 10.12 -11.17 20.95
C THR A 415 10.60 -9.75 20.73
N VAL A 416 11.68 -9.35 21.43
CA VAL A 416 12.17 -7.96 21.44
C VAL A 416 13.65 -7.90 21.11
N LYS A 417 14.01 -6.91 20.29
CA LYS A 417 15.37 -6.37 20.18
C LYS A 417 15.39 -5.00 20.86
N SER A 418 16.39 -4.76 21.71
CA SER A 418 16.60 -3.49 22.40
C SER A 418 17.95 -2.90 22.04
N ASP A 419 18.01 -1.58 21.87
CA ASP A 419 19.24 -0.81 21.65
C ASP A 419 20.00 -0.48 22.95
N GLY A 420 19.51 -0.95 24.10
CA GLY A 420 20.24 -0.89 25.37
C GLY A 420 19.37 -0.81 26.63
N ALA A 421 18.06 -0.55 26.49
CA ALA A 421 17.12 -0.60 27.61
C ALA A 421 16.83 -2.04 28.08
N THR A 422 16.54 -2.18 29.37
CA THR A 422 15.96 -3.40 29.95
C THR A 422 14.48 -3.48 29.58
N ILE A 423 14.01 -4.66 29.19
CA ILE A 423 12.62 -4.88 28.79
C ILE A 423 11.90 -5.70 29.87
N GLU A 424 10.78 -5.17 30.37
CA GLU A 424 9.92 -5.86 31.32
C GLU A 424 8.50 -5.98 30.77
N TYR A 425 7.90 -7.16 30.89
CA TYR A 425 6.52 -7.40 30.46
C TYR A 425 5.59 -7.26 31.65
N THR A 426 4.45 -6.61 31.43
CA THR A 426 3.34 -6.58 32.39
C THR A 426 2.08 -7.03 31.66
N VAL A 427 1.23 -7.82 32.30
CA VAL A 427 -0.11 -8.17 31.84
C VAL A 427 -1.13 -7.60 32.81
N SER A 428 -2.28 -7.18 32.30
CA SER A 428 -3.40 -6.72 33.12
C SER A 428 -4.67 -7.48 32.70
N VAL A 429 -5.13 -8.41 33.54
CA VAL A 429 -6.23 -9.32 33.24
C VAL A 429 -7.17 -9.53 34.42
N THR A 430 -8.40 -9.92 34.15
CA THR A 430 -9.35 -10.42 35.17
C THR A 430 -9.27 -11.94 35.23
N LEU A 431 -9.01 -12.47 36.42
CA LEU A 431 -8.99 -13.89 36.71
C LEU A 431 -10.23 -14.25 37.52
N LYS A 432 -10.98 -15.26 37.07
CA LYS A 432 -12.25 -15.67 37.67
C LYS A 432 -12.34 -17.18 37.84
N ILE A 433 -12.72 -17.63 39.03
CA ILE A 433 -13.13 -19.01 39.30
C ILE A 433 -14.65 -19.03 39.46
N ALA A 434 -15.33 -19.87 38.68
CA ALA A 434 -16.78 -20.06 38.75
C ALA A 434 -17.07 -21.49 39.25
N VAL A 435 -17.60 -21.61 40.46
CA VAL A 435 -17.82 -22.89 41.15
C VAL A 435 -19.30 -23.28 41.14
N LYS A 436 -19.57 -24.51 40.71
CA LYS A 436 -20.89 -25.13 40.71
C LYS A 436 -20.88 -26.50 41.39
N ASP A 437 -22.05 -26.95 41.83
CA ASP A 437 -22.26 -28.33 42.25
C ASP A 437 -22.47 -29.24 41.02
N ILE A 438 -22.70 -30.54 41.26
CA ILE A 438 -22.92 -31.54 40.21
C ILE A 438 -24.23 -31.32 39.43
N ASP A 439 -25.19 -30.63 40.03
CA ASP A 439 -26.48 -30.27 39.41
C ASP A 439 -26.39 -28.93 38.64
N GLY A 440 -25.24 -28.27 38.67
CA GLY A 440 -24.96 -27.03 37.97
C GLY A 440 -25.39 -25.76 38.72
N ASN A 441 -25.78 -25.86 39.99
CA ASN A 441 -26.13 -24.71 40.81
C ASN A 441 -24.87 -23.97 41.29
N PRO A 442 -24.90 -22.62 41.35
CA PRO A 442 -23.81 -21.85 41.94
C PRO A 442 -23.55 -22.19 43.40
N MET A 443 -22.28 -22.37 43.76
CA MET A 443 -21.89 -22.65 45.14
C MET A 443 -21.33 -21.42 45.83
N VAL A 444 -22.04 -20.94 46.86
CA VAL A 444 -21.63 -19.76 47.67
C VAL A 444 -20.64 -20.18 48.77
N GLY A 445 -19.72 -19.26 49.12
CA GLY A 445 -18.80 -19.41 50.25
C GLY A 445 -17.70 -20.46 50.04
N VAL A 446 -17.43 -20.85 48.80
CA VAL A 446 -16.35 -21.77 48.44
C VAL A 446 -15.03 -20.99 48.44
N ARG A 447 -13.99 -21.51 49.09
CA ARG A 447 -12.67 -20.85 49.14
C ARG A 447 -11.92 -21.06 47.82
N CYS A 448 -11.46 -19.96 47.23
CA CYS A 448 -10.76 -19.94 45.94
C CYS A 448 -9.37 -19.32 46.10
N TYR A 449 -8.36 -19.99 45.54
CA TYR A 449 -6.96 -19.54 45.56
C TYR A 449 -6.38 -19.48 44.14
N ILE A 450 -5.60 -18.44 43.86
CA ILE A 450 -4.71 -18.38 42.71
C ILE A 450 -3.32 -17.98 43.22
N ASP A 451 -2.30 -18.78 42.90
CA ASP A 451 -0.93 -18.54 43.32
C ASP A 451 0.08 -18.74 42.19
N ASN A 452 1.21 -18.03 42.27
CA ASN A 452 2.40 -18.28 41.48
C ASN A 452 3.36 -19.12 42.30
N ASN A 453 3.34 -20.45 42.17
CA ASN A 453 4.24 -21.36 42.88
C ASN A 453 4.26 -21.18 44.42
N ASN A 454 3.10 -20.96 45.04
CA ASN A 454 2.91 -20.65 46.46
C ASN A 454 3.63 -19.39 46.96
N GLU A 455 3.96 -18.44 46.09
CA GLU A 455 4.43 -17.12 46.51
C GLU A 455 3.34 -16.36 47.27
N SER A 456 3.75 -15.62 48.30
CA SER A 456 2.88 -14.76 49.12
C SER A 456 3.18 -13.28 48.82
N PRO A 457 2.16 -12.40 48.67
CA PRO A 457 0.74 -12.71 48.77
C PRO A 457 0.21 -13.52 47.58
N PHE A 458 -0.83 -14.32 47.80
CA PHE A 458 -1.56 -14.99 46.72
C PHE A 458 -2.19 -13.97 45.77
N ILE A 459 -2.34 -14.35 44.50
CA ILE A 459 -3.01 -13.53 43.48
C ILE A 459 -4.50 -13.41 43.81
N LEU A 460 -5.13 -14.52 44.24
CA LEU A 460 -6.48 -14.55 44.77
C LEU A 460 -6.49 -15.37 46.07
N ASP A 461 -7.14 -14.85 47.10
CA ASP A 461 -7.53 -15.60 48.30
C ASP A 461 -8.88 -15.05 48.78
N ASP A 462 -9.96 -15.58 48.22
CA ASP A 462 -11.32 -15.10 48.48
C ASP A 462 -12.31 -16.26 48.58
N VAL A 463 -13.58 -15.96 48.78
CA VAL A 463 -14.69 -16.90 48.71
C VAL A 463 -15.64 -16.55 47.57
N THR A 464 -16.33 -17.55 47.03
CA THR A 464 -17.34 -17.32 45.99
C THR A 464 -18.54 -16.53 46.49
N ASP A 465 -19.03 -15.63 45.65
CA ASP A 465 -20.23 -14.81 45.88
C ASP A 465 -21.54 -15.60 45.69
N VAL A 466 -22.67 -14.89 45.65
CA VAL A 466 -24.01 -15.48 45.44
C VAL A 466 -24.18 -16.16 44.08
N ASN A 467 -23.34 -15.81 43.11
CA ASN A 467 -23.33 -16.39 41.77
C ASN A 467 -22.30 -17.52 41.63
N GLY A 468 -21.66 -17.92 42.74
CA GLY A 468 -20.62 -18.95 42.74
C GLY A 468 -19.31 -18.46 42.15
N GLU A 469 -19.05 -17.15 42.10
CA GLU A 469 -17.88 -16.57 41.44
C GLU A 469 -16.92 -15.93 42.46
N ALA A 470 -15.62 -16.14 42.26
CA ALA A 470 -14.56 -15.38 42.92
C ALA A 470 -13.63 -14.80 41.84
N SER A 471 -13.31 -13.52 41.92
CA SER A 471 -12.53 -12.84 40.88
C SER A 471 -11.55 -11.81 41.42
N VAL A 472 -10.46 -11.59 40.67
CA VAL A 472 -9.43 -10.59 40.97
C VAL A 472 -8.88 -9.97 39.69
N GLY A 473 -8.50 -8.70 39.75
CA GLY A 473 -7.66 -8.08 38.73
C GLY A 473 -6.19 -8.37 39.00
N TYR A 474 -5.50 -9.02 38.06
CA TYR A 474 -4.07 -9.29 38.13
C TYR A 474 -3.31 -8.29 37.26
N SER A 475 -2.31 -7.62 37.84
CA SER A 475 -1.35 -6.76 37.13
C SER A 475 0.07 -7.16 37.52
N GLY A 476 0.81 -7.80 36.61
CA GLY A 476 2.16 -8.30 36.88
C GLY A 476 2.76 -9.02 35.68
N SER A 477 3.90 -9.71 35.83
CA SER A 477 4.50 -10.48 34.73
C SER A 477 3.61 -11.66 34.31
N PRO A 478 3.64 -12.12 33.05
CA PRO A 478 2.98 -13.38 32.66
C PRO A 478 3.43 -14.54 33.57
N VAL A 479 2.49 -15.36 34.03
CA VAL A 479 2.78 -16.49 34.93
C VAL A 479 2.51 -17.80 34.20
N SER A 480 3.55 -18.62 34.06
CA SER A 480 3.41 -19.99 33.55
C SER A 480 3.06 -20.93 34.69
N ASN A 481 2.08 -21.80 34.50
CA ASN A 481 1.63 -22.80 35.47
C ASN A 481 1.22 -22.21 36.84
N ALA A 482 0.46 -21.10 36.84
CA ALA A 482 -0.16 -20.61 38.06
C ALA A 482 -1.07 -21.70 38.64
N THR A 483 -1.04 -21.90 39.96
CA THR A 483 -1.87 -22.93 40.60
C THR A 483 -3.20 -22.32 41.00
N TRP A 484 -4.29 -22.91 40.50
CA TRP A 484 -5.67 -22.52 40.80
C TRP A 484 -6.30 -23.59 41.67
N ARG A 485 -6.78 -23.24 42.86
CA ARG A 485 -7.32 -24.20 43.83
C ARG A 485 -8.70 -23.78 44.32
N VAL A 486 -9.54 -24.78 44.59
CA VAL A 486 -10.87 -24.59 45.16
C VAL A 486 -11.06 -25.58 46.30
N ARG A 487 -11.57 -25.11 47.45
CA ARG A 487 -11.82 -25.93 48.64
C ARG A 487 -13.11 -25.54 49.34
N LYS A 488 -13.87 -26.54 49.77
CA LYS A 488 -15.02 -26.40 50.67
C LYS A 488 -15.11 -27.65 51.56
N TYR A 489 -15.55 -27.48 52.80
CA TYR A 489 -15.79 -28.61 53.71
C TYR A 489 -16.84 -29.56 53.11
N GLU A 490 -16.67 -30.88 53.28
CA GLU A 490 -17.48 -31.96 52.67
C GLU A 490 -17.30 -32.16 51.14
N TYR A 491 -16.39 -31.44 50.49
CA TYR A 491 -16.11 -31.58 49.06
C TYR A 491 -14.66 -31.96 48.78
N LEU A 492 -14.43 -32.72 47.70
CA LEU A 492 -13.09 -33.02 47.21
C LEU A 492 -12.36 -31.74 46.79
N PRO A 493 -11.07 -31.57 47.16
CA PRO A 493 -10.30 -30.39 46.75
C PRO A 493 -9.99 -30.43 45.25
N PHE A 494 -10.13 -29.28 44.59
CA PHE A 494 -9.75 -29.11 43.19
C PHE A 494 -8.44 -28.34 43.06
N GLN A 495 -7.60 -28.75 42.11
CA GLN A 495 -6.39 -28.03 41.71
C GLN A 495 -6.11 -28.20 40.22
N GLN A 496 -5.77 -27.11 39.55
CA GLN A 496 -5.32 -27.10 38.16
C GLN A 496 -4.19 -26.09 37.95
N LEU A 497 -3.28 -26.40 37.01
CA LEU A 497 -2.27 -25.45 36.52
C LEU A 497 -2.84 -24.68 35.34
N VAL A 498 -2.78 -23.35 35.40
CA VAL A 498 -3.31 -22.44 34.39
C VAL A 498 -2.27 -21.36 34.09
N ASN A 499 -2.03 -21.08 32.81
CA ASN A 499 -1.14 -19.99 32.41
C ASN A 499 -1.89 -18.66 32.48
N ILE A 500 -1.34 -17.67 33.19
CA ILE A 500 -1.85 -16.29 33.20
C ILE A 500 -1.13 -15.52 32.11
N GLY A 501 -1.83 -15.26 31.01
CA GLY A 501 -1.36 -14.51 29.85
C GLY A 501 -2.01 -13.13 29.74
N SER A 502 -2.40 -12.75 28.53
CA SER A 502 -2.97 -11.44 28.16
C SER A 502 -4.50 -11.42 28.06
N GLU A 503 -5.15 -12.55 28.33
CA GLU A 503 -6.60 -12.71 28.26
C GLU A 503 -7.21 -12.87 29.65
N ASN A 504 -8.47 -12.42 29.78
CA ASN A 504 -9.27 -12.72 30.96
C ASN A 504 -9.54 -14.23 31.01
N ILE A 505 -9.42 -14.82 32.20
CA ILE A 505 -9.58 -16.26 32.40
C ILE A 505 -10.81 -16.49 33.27
N THR A 506 -11.73 -17.32 32.80
CA THR A 506 -12.78 -17.92 33.64
C THR A 506 -12.56 -19.41 33.70
N LEU A 507 -12.22 -19.93 34.89
CA LEU A 507 -12.08 -21.35 35.15
C LEU A 507 -13.39 -21.91 35.74
N PRO A 508 -14.18 -22.68 34.97
CA PRO A 508 -15.32 -23.38 35.53
C PRO A 508 -14.84 -24.58 36.37
N VAL A 509 -15.37 -24.70 37.58
CA VAL A 509 -15.07 -25.81 38.51
C VAL A 509 -16.38 -26.42 38.98
N THR A 510 -16.49 -27.74 38.87
CA THR A 510 -17.57 -28.51 39.50
C THR A 510 -17.00 -29.21 40.73
N LEU A 511 -17.49 -28.89 41.91
CA LEU A 511 -17.13 -29.60 43.14
C LEU A 511 -18.00 -30.84 43.29
N ILE A 512 -17.37 -31.91 43.78
CA ILE A 512 -17.99 -33.22 44.02
C ILE A 512 -17.89 -33.48 45.52
N ASP A 513 -18.98 -34.00 46.10
CA ASP A 513 -19.01 -34.41 47.50
C ASP A 513 -17.88 -35.41 47.80
N ASP A 514 -17.21 -35.25 48.93
CA ASP A 514 -16.19 -36.18 49.40
C ASP A 514 -16.89 -37.37 50.10
N PRO A 515 -16.84 -38.60 49.54
CA PRO A 515 -17.56 -39.74 50.10
C PRO A 515 -17.02 -40.22 51.46
N VAL A 516 -15.93 -39.62 51.96
CA VAL A 516 -15.31 -39.94 53.24
C VAL A 516 -15.89 -39.10 54.40
N TYR A 517 -16.59 -38.01 54.09
CA TYR A 517 -17.39 -37.21 55.03
C TYR A 517 -18.87 -37.46 54.81
#